data_AF-A0A6N6SP70-F1
#
_entry.id   AF-A0A6N6SP70-F1
#
_cell.length_a   1.000
_cell.length_b   1.000
_cell.length_c   1.000
_cell.angle_alpha   90.00
_cell.angle_beta   90.00
_cell.angle_gamma   90.00
#
_symmetry.space_group_name_H-M   'P 1'
#
loop_
_entity.id
_entity.type
_entity.pdbx_description
1 polymer ?
#
loop_
_entity_poly.entity_id
_entity_poly.type
_entity_poly.pdbx_seq_one_letter_code
_entity_poly.pdbx_strand_id
1 'polypeptide(L)'
;GGAEALRTEFSIAGREVGGGDAGSEAKVGESTYGVRVNGAGGKAKAGTGDKRLTVNAVDDGVRKMLFLEGADKASLASGFYKLLEKFRVLTDTPAGEEPLLNVILWKTGNVFRCVIFLRAKHRPARYFAEGADRILLSPASVDVGGVGIVPVEEDFNRLTPEALQEMFTEVFISRELLARLL
;
A
#
# COMPACT_ATOMS: atom_id res chain seq x y z
N GLY A 1 31.47 -16.48 14.07
CA GLY A 1 30.07 -16.27 14.50
C GLY A 1 29.29 -15.85 13.28
N GLY A 2 28.56 -16.79 12.67
CA GLY A 2 27.90 -16.59 11.39
C GLY A 2 26.61 -15.78 11.56
N ALA A 3 26.44 -14.76 10.72
CA ALA A 3 25.15 -14.12 10.52
C ALA A 3 24.24 -15.13 9.80
N GLU A 4 23.26 -15.66 10.51
CA GLU A 4 22.24 -16.53 9.91
C GLU A 4 21.32 -15.65 9.06
N ALA A 5 21.36 -15.84 7.74
CA ALA A 5 20.51 -15.13 6.80
C ALA A 5 19.05 -15.52 7.04
N LEU A 6 18.19 -14.52 7.30
CA LEU A 6 16.74 -14.68 7.35
C LEU A 6 16.28 -15.27 6.01
N ARG A 7 15.73 -16.49 6.04
CA ARG A 7 15.19 -17.17 4.86
C ARG A 7 13.76 -16.68 4.64
N THR A 8 13.60 -15.76 3.69
CA THR A 8 12.28 -15.33 3.20
C THR A 8 11.76 -16.37 2.22
N GLU A 9 10.61 -16.98 2.50
CA GLU A 9 9.96 -17.91 1.57
C GLU A 9 8.88 -17.19 0.77
N PHE A 10 9.02 -17.23 -0.55
CA PHE A 10 8.10 -16.64 -1.51
C PHE A 10 7.01 -17.65 -1.86
N SER A 11 5.74 -17.27 -1.73
CA SER A 11 4.60 -18.08 -2.17
C SER A 11 3.71 -17.21 -3.04
N ILE A 12 3.71 -17.48 -4.34
CA ILE A 12 2.76 -16.88 -5.28
C ILE A 12 1.43 -17.63 -5.09
N ALA A 13 0.44 -16.98 -4.48
CA ALA A 13 -0.92 -17.50 -4.42
C ALA A 13 -1.76 -16.71 -5.44
N GLY A 14 -1.78 -17.18 -6.69
CA GLY A 14 -2.80 -16.75 -7.65
C GLY A 14 -4.14 -17.35 -7.22
N ARG A 15 -5.12 -16.50 -6.92
CA ARG A 15 -6.50 -16.94 -6.72
C ARG A 15 -7.29 -16.52 -7.95
N GLU A 16 -7.55 -17.45 -8.86
CA GLU A 16 -8.58 -17.26 -9.89
C GLU A 16 -9.94 -17.20 -9.20
N VAL A 17 -10.66 -16.10 -9.38
CA VAL A 17 -12.05 -15.98 -8.97
C VAL A 17 -12.91 -16.35 -10.18
N GLY A 18 -13.47 -17.56 -10.16
CA GLY A 18 -14.33 -18.08 -11.21
C GLY A 18 -15.75 -17.52 -11.17
N GLY A 19 -16.14 -16.84 -12.26
CA GLY A 19 -17.40 -16.96 -13.02
C GLY A 19 -18.76 -16.75 -12.34
N GLY A 20 -19.42 -15.65 -12.69
CA GLY A 20 -20.88 -15.46 -12.66
C GLY A 20 -21.29 -14.11 -13.29
N ASP A 21 -21.95 -14.17 -14.46
CA ASP A 21 -22.52 -13.08 -15.30
C ASP A 21 -23.42 -12.09 -14.52
N ALA A 22 -23.64 -10.81 -14.87
CA ALA A 22 -23.51 -10.09 -16.13
C ALA A 22 -23.34 -8.57 -15.88
N GLY A 23 -22.60 -7.89 -16.76
CA GLY A 23 -22.37 -6.44 -16.75
C GLY A 23 -20.90 -6.14 -16.99
N SER A 24 -20.56 -5.64 -18.17
CA SER A 24 -19.17 -5.42 -18.62
C SER A 24 -18.46 -4.36 -17.78
N GLU A 25 -17.84 -4.76 -16.67
CA GLU A 25 -16.83 -3.99 -15.95
C GLU A 25 -15.44 -4.38 -16.47
N ALA A 26 -14.60 -3.37 -16.68
CA ALA A 26 -13.21 -3.55 -17.06
C ALA A 26 -12.52 -4.48 -16.03
N LYS A 27 -12.04 -5.64 -16.48
CA LYS A 27 -11.26 -6.55 -15.64
C LYS A 27 -9.92 -5.91 -15.32
N VAL A 28 -9.85 -5.16 -14.23
CA VAL A 28 -8.59 -4.75 -13.62
C VAL A 28 -8.02 -5.98 -12.92
N GLY A 29 -6.97 -6.56 -13.50
CA GLY A 29 -6.32 -7.73 -12.92
C GLY A 29 -5.64 -7.36 -11.60
N GLU A 30 -6.25 -7.75 -10.47
CA GLU A 30 -5.60 -7.73 -9.16
C GLU A 30 -4.43 -8.72 -9.17
N SER A 31 -3.20 -8.22 -9.13
CA SER A 31 -2.03 -9.05 -8.85
C SER A 31 -1.61 -8.84 -7.39
N THR A 32 -1.89 -9.82 -6.54
CA THR A 32 -1.40 -9.85 -5.16
C THR A 32 -0.09 -10.61 -5.09
N TYR A 33 0.95 -10.01 -4.53
CA TYR A 33 2.25 -10.65 -4.26
C TYR A 33 2.41 -10.80 -2.75
N GLY A 34 2.54 -12.03 -2.24
CA GLY A 34 2.60 -12.31 -0.79
C GLY A 34 3.98 -12.72 -0.33
N VAL A 35 4.47 -12.10 0.74
CA VAL A 35 5.69 -12.52 1.46
C VAL A 35 5.33 -12.87 2.91
N ARG A 36 5.77 -14.06 3.35
CA ARG A 36 5.63 -14.48 4.75
C ARG A 36 6.97 -14.27 5.46
N VAL A 37 6.97 -13.46 6.51
CA VAL A 37 8.17 -13.23 7.33
C VAL A 37 7.99 -13.96 8.66
N ASN A 38 8.77 -15.02 8.87
CA ASN A 38 8.85 -15.69 10.17
C ASN A 38 9.81 -14.91 11.08
N GLY A 39 9.37 -14.60 12.31
CA GLY A 39 10.21 -13.95 13.32
C GLY A 39 11.44 -14.79 13.67
N ALA A 40 12.57 -14.12 13.93
CA ALA A 40 13.89 -14.71 14.15
C ALA A 40 13.89 -15.89 15.14
N GLY A 41 14.56 -16.98 14.72
CA GLY A 41 14.75 -18.18 15.52
C GLY A 41 15.62 -17.93 16.75
N GLY A 42 14.99 -17.86 17.91
CA GLY A 42 15.57 -18.30 19.18
C GLY A 42 14.82 -19.56 19.59
N LYS A 43 15.52 -20.60 20.06
CA LYS A 43 14.91 -21.86 20.53
C LYS A 43 13.76 -21.56 21.50
N ALA A 44 12.53 -21.63 21.02
CA ALA A 44 11.34 -21.32 21.80
C ALA A 44 10.83 -22.59 22.48
N LYS A 45 10.93 -22.61 23.81
CA LYS A 45 10.00 -23.37 24.64
C LYS A 45 8.57 -22.90 24.32
N ALA A 46 7.65 -23.86 24.30
CA ALA A 46 6.24 -23.66 23.99
C ALA A 46 5.64 -22.47 24.76
N GLY A 47 5.28 -21.42 24.01
CA GLY A 47 4.52 -20.27 24.45
C GLY A 47 3.57 -19.88 23.32
N THR A 48 2.29 -20.15 23.54
CA THR A 48 1.17 -20.00 22.61
C THR A 48 0.87 -18.52 22.35
N GLY A 49 1.27 -18.01 21.18
CA GLY A 49 0.90 -16.70 20.67
C GLY A 49 1.46 -16.54 19.26
N ASP A 50 0.59 -16.57 18.26
CA ASP A 50 0.98 -16.55 16.85
C ASP A 50 1.62 -15.19 16.50
N LYS A 51 2.96 -15.11 16.53
CA LYS A 51 3.77 -13.91 16.18
C LYS A 51 3.83 -13.67 14.67
N ARG A 52 2.93 -14.26 13.90
CA ARG A 52 2.96 -14.22 12.44
C ARG A 52 2.58 -12.84 11.94
N LEU A 53 3.51 -12.21 11.24
CA LEU A 53 3.29 -11.04 10.40
C LEU A 53 3.14 -11.49 8.95
N THR A 54 2.10 -11.02 8.28
CA THR A 54 1.95 -11.16 6.83
C THR A 54 2.14 -9.82 6.17
N VAL A 55 2.80 -9.81 5.01
CA VAL A 55 3.00 -8.61 4.18
C VAL A 55 2.61 -8.97 2.75
N ASN A 56 1.68 -8.23 2.17
CA ASN A 56 1.25 -8.42 0.79
C ASN A 56 1.37 -7.10 0.02
N ALA A 57 1.92 -7.13 -1.19
CA ALA A 57 1.80 -6.02 -2.11
C ALA A 57 0.49 -6.15 -2.89
N VAL A 58 -0.21 -5.02 -3.01
CA VAL A 58 -1.47 -4.90 -3.74
C VAL A 58 -1.30 -3.81 -4.80
N ASP A 59 -1.59 -4.19 -6.05
CA ASP A 59 -1.72 -3.29 -7.19
C ASP A 59 -3.10 -3.52 -7.79
N ASP A 60 -4.00 -2.55 -7.60
CA ASP A 60 -5.37 -2.57 -8.09
C ASP A 60 -5.54 -1.76 -9.38
N GLY A 61 -4.45 -1.56 -10.13
CA GLY A 61 -4.41 -0.75 -11.34
C GLY A 61 -4.17 0.74 -11.07
N VAL A 62 -4.60 1.26 -9.93
CA VAL A 62 -4.49 2.70 -9.60
C VAL A 62 -3.56 2.92 -8.42
N ARG A 63 -3.88 2.30 -7.29
CA ARG A 63 -3.17 2.41 -6.01
C ARG A 63 -2.06 1.36 -5.94
N LYS A 64 -0.99 1.70 -5.23
CA LYS A 64 0.12 0.79 -4.93
C LYS A 64 0.30 0.72 -3.43
N MET A 65 0.07 -0.46 -2.88
CA MET A 65 -0.10 -0.63 -1.43
C MET A 65 0.72 -1.79 -0.89
N LEU A 66 1.14 -1.67 0.36
CA LEU A 66 1.55 -2.79 1.19
C LEU A 66 0.48 -3.01 2.27
N PHE A 67 0.00 -4.24 2.38
CA PHE A 67 -0.94 -4.68 3.40
C PHE A 67 -0.23 -5.56 4.42
N LEU A 68 -0.13 -5.07 5.65
CA LEU A 68 0.46 -5.77 6.79
C LEU A 68 -0.65 -6.23 7.72
N GLU A 69 -0.60 -7.50 8.15
CA GLU A 69 -1.52 -8.04 9.13
C GLU A 69 -0.78 -8.89 10.16
N GLY A 70 -1.05 -8.67 11.45
CA GLY A 70 -0.46 -9.44 12.54
C GLY A 70 -1.06 -9.14 13.91
N ALA A 71 -1.01 -10.09 14.83
CA ALA A 71 -1.53 -9.93 16.20
C ALA A 71 -0.52 -9.27 17.15
N ASP A 72 0.78 -9.42 16.89
CA ASP A 72 1.85 -8.86 17.70
C ASP A 72 2.24 -7.45 17.21
N LYS A 73 1.99 -6.44 18.06
CA LYS A 73 2.28 -5.03 17.77
C LYS A 73 3.77 -4.81 17.48
N ALA A 74 4.67 -5.47 18.22
CA ALA A 74 6.10 -5.28 18.06
C ALA A 74 6.60 -5.81 16.70
N SER A 75 6.12 -6.97 16.29
CA SER A 75 6.41 -7.56 14.98
C SER A 75 5.89 -6.69 13.85
N LEU A 76 4.65 -6.19 13.95
CA LEU A 76 4.09 -5.27 12.94
C LEU A 76 4.89 -3.97 12.83
N ALA A 77 5.23 -3.35 13.95
CA ALA A 77 6.04 -2.13 13.96
C ALA A 77 7.43 -2.36 13.35
N SER A 78 8.09 -3.47 13.71
CA SER A 78 9.39 -3.83 13.13
C SER A 78 9.30 -4.05 11.62
N GLY A 79 8.26 -4.74 11.14
CA GLY A 79 8.01 -4.94 9.72
C GLY A 79 7.77 -3.62 8.99
N PHE A 80 6.94 -2.74 9.55
CA PHE A 80 6.69 -1.41 9.02
C PHE A 80 7.97 -0.60 8.86
N TYR A 81 8.81 -0.47 9.90
CA TYR A 81 10.04 0.32 9.82
C TYR A 81 11.06 -0.25 8.83
N LYS A 82 11.14 -1.58 8.68
CA LYS A 82 11.99 -2.21 7.65
C LYS A 82 11.53 -1.87 6.24
N LEU A 83 10.22 -1.89 6.00
CA LEU A 83 9.64 -1.53 4.71
C LEU A 83 9.79 -0.04 4.43
N LEU A 84 9.60 0.81 5.45
CA LEU A 84 9.82 2.24 5.36
C LEU A 84 11.25 2.58 4.97
N GLU A 85 12.23 1.96 5.63
CA GLU A 85 13.65 2.17 5.33
C GLU A 85 14.01 1.68 3.93
N LYS A 86 13.51 0.49 3.54
CA LYS A 86 13.68 -0.02 2.17
C LYS A 86 13.07 0.94 1.15
N PHE A 87 11.88 1.48 1.43
CA PHE A 87 11.21 2.43 0.56
C PHE A 87 12.00 3.73 0.42
N ARG A 88 12.44 4.30 1.55
CA ARG A 88 13.31 5.49 1.60
C ARG A 88 14.54 5.34 0.72
N VAL A 89 15.22 4.18 0.79
CA VAL A 89 16.39 3.88 -0.04
C VAL A 89 16.02 3.77 -1.52
N LEU A 90 14.90 3.11 -1.84
CA LEU A 90 14.49 2.91 -3.24
C LEU A 90 13.96 4.19 -3.91
N THR A 91 13.52 5.18 -3.13
CA THR A 91 13.05 6.49 -3.61
C THR A 91 14.07 7.61 -3.47
N ASP A 92 15.32 7.28 -3.12
CA ASP A 92 16.41 8.24 -2.88
C ASP A 92 16.01 9.35 -1.89
N THR A 93 15.15 9.03 -0.92
CA THR A 93 14.69 10.00 0.07
C THR A 93 15.85 10.33 1.03
N PRO A 94 16.16 11.63 1.25
CA PRO A 94 17.26 12.06 2.09
C PRO A 94 17.25 11.44 3.48
N ALA A 95 18.43 11.24 4.06
CA ALA A 95 18.54 10.74 5.42
C ALA A 95 17.92 11.75 6.40
N GLY A 96 17.01 11.28 7.26
CA GLY A 96 16.26 12.13 8.18
C GLY A 96 14.94 12.67 7.63
N GLU A 97 14.64 12.44 6.35
CA GLU A 97 13.32 12.73 5.76
C GLU A 97 12.47 11.47 5.63
N GLU A 98 11.15 11.66 5.69
CA GLU A 98 10.17 10.59 5.50
C GLU A 98 9.77 10.47 4.02
N PRO A 99 9.79 9.26 3.42
CA PRO A 99 9.31 9.08 2.06
C PRO A 99 7.79 9.32 1.99
N LEU A 100 7.30 9.74 0.82
CA LEU A 100 5.89 10.08 0.65
C LEU A 100 5.01 8.82 0.74
N LEU A 101 4.17 8.75 1.76
CA LEU A 101 3.23 7.66 1.96
C LEU A 101 1.98 8.12 2.71
N ASN A 102 0.93 7.32 2.65
CA ASN A 102 -0.20 7.40 3.56
C ASN A 102 -0.37 6.07 4.29
N VAL A 103 -0.79 6.12 5.56
CA VAL A 103 -1.04 4.93 6.37
C VAL A 103 -2.48 4.92 6.86
N ILE A 104 -3.14 3.77 6.75
CA ILE A 104 -4.38 3.46 7.48
C ILE A 104 -4.08 2.26 8.37
N LEU A 105 -4.28 2.42 9.68
CA LEU A 105 -4.05 1.39 10.68
C LEU A 105 -5.31 1.20 11.52
N TRP A 106 -5.76 -0.05 11.66
CA TRP A 106 -6.85 -0.39 12.55
C TRP A 106 -6.63 -1.75 13.20
N LYS A 107 -7.44 -2.04 14.23
CA LYS A 107 -7.44 -3.31 14.95
C LYS A 107 -8.85 -3.89 14.95
N THR A 108 -8.97 -5.17 14.61
CA THR A 108 -10.23 -5.91 14.76
C THR A 108 -9.94 -7.15 15.60
N GLY A 109 -10.62 -7.28 16.74
CA GLY A 109 -10.27 -8.29 17.74
C GLY A 109 -8.82 -8.10 18.20
N ASN A 110 -7.98 -9.13 18.05
CA ASN A 110 -6.56 -9.10 18.41
C ASN A 110 -5.60 -8.90 17.23
N VAL A 111 -6.13 -8.63 16.03
CA VAL A 111 -5.33 -8.50 14.81
C VAL A 111 -5.24 -7.03 14.41
N PHE A 112 -4.01 -6.54 14.21
CA PHE A 112 -3.74 -5.24 13.62
C PHE A 112 -3.64 -5.38 12.10
N ARG A 113 -4.16 -4.39 11.38
CA ARG A 113 -4.13 -4.27 9.92
C ARG A 113 -3.61 -2.90 9.55
N CYS A 114 -2.58 -2.86 8.73
CA CYS A 114 -1.93 -1.64 8.28
C CYS A 114 -1.86 -1.65 6.76
N VAL A 115 -2.48 -0.65 6.12
CA VAL A 115 -2.36 -0.38 4.70
C VAL A 115 -1.41 0.80 4.54
N ILE A 116 -0.34 0.60 3.79
CA ILE A 116 0.66 1.62 3.44
C ILE A 116 0.46 1.93 1.97
N PHE A 117 -0.02 3.12 1.67
CA PHE A 117 -0.15 3.68 0.32
C PHE A 117 1.17 4.35 -0.06
N LEU A 118 1.86 3.81 -1.07
CA LEU A 118 3.20 4.23 -1.45
C LEU A 118 3.14 5.27 -2.56
N ARG A 119 3.65 6.48 -2.30
CA ARG A 119 3.45 7.63 -3.19
C ARG A 119 4.74 8.09 -3.85
N ALA A 120 4.63 8.51 -5.10
CA ALA A 120 5.67 9.20 -5.85
C ALA A 120 5.55 10.73 -5.75
N LYS A 121 4.33 11.26 -5.57
CA LYS A 121 4.07 12.71 -5.50
C LYS A 121 3.14 13.09 -4.36
N HIS A 122 3.33 14.30 -3.82
CA HIS A 122 2.44 14.87 -2.80
C HIS A 122 1.09 15.30 -3.37
N ARG A 123 1.03 15.75 -4.63
CA ARG A 123 -0.22 16.17 -5.28
C ARG A 123 -0.17 15.86 -6.79
N PRO A 124 -1.32 15.59 -7.44
CA PRO A 124 -1.40 15.47 -8.89
C PRO A 124 -1.21 16.83 -9.58
N ALA A 125 -0.89 16.83 -10.87
CA ALA A 125 -0.65 18.05 -11.64
C ALA A 125 -1.87 19.00 -11.63
N ARG A 126 -3.09 18.45 -11.76
CA ARG A 126 -4.36 19.21 -11.73
C ARG A 126 -4.56 20.04 -10.45
N TYR A 127 -3.90 19.71 -9.34
CA TYR A 127 -3.97 20.52 -8.13
C TYR A 127 -3.33 21.90 -8.30
N PHE A 128 -2.27 21.97 -9.11
CA PHE A 128 -1.49 23.19 -9.37
C PHE A 128 -1.86 23.87 -10.69
N ALA A 129 -2.77 23.29 -11.48
CA ALA A 129 -3.25 23.91 -12.70
C ALA A 129 -4.03 25.21 -12.41
N GLU A 130 -4.20 26.02 -13.45
CA GLU A 130 -4.91 27.30 -13.38
C GLU A 130 -6.27 27.22 -14.09
N GLY A 131 -7.21 28.09 -13.68
CA GLY A 131 -8.52 28.20 -14.31
C GLY A 131 -9.31 26.88 -14.32
N ALA A 132 -9.87 26.56 -15.48
CA ALA A 132 -10.76 25.42 -15.69
C ALA A 132 -10.07 24.04 -15.69
N ASP A 133 -8.74 24.00 -15.58
CA ASP A 133 -8.00 22.72 -15.46
C ASP A 133 -7.67 22.38 -14.00
N ARG A 134 -7.83 23.36 -13.09
CA ARG A 134 -7.61 23.15 -11.66
C ARG A 134 -8.69 22.26 -11.06
N ILE A 135 -8.26 21.30 -10.25
CA ILE A 135 -9.12 20.52 -9.35
C ILE A 135 -8.46 20.52 -7.96
N LEU A 136 -9.14 21.06 -6.96
CA LEU A 136 -8.68 21.15 -5.57
C LEU A 136 -8.84 19.82 -4.80
N LEU A 137 -8.34 18.74 -5.41
CA LEU A 137 -8.27 17.42 -4.81
C LEU A 137 -6.82 16.97 -4.71
N SER A 138 -6.38 16.71 -3.48
CA SER A 138 -5.07 16.13 -3.17
C SER A 138 -5.29 14.85 -2.40
N PRO A 139 -5.13 13.66 -3.03
CA PRO A 139 -5.40 12.40 -2.35
C PRO A 139 -4.58 12.25 -1.07
N ALA A 140 -5.27 12.13 0.06
CA ALA A 140 -4.74 11.79 1.37
C ALA A 140 -5.27 10.42 1.80
N SER A 141 -4.95 10.00 3.04
CA SER A 141 -5.29 8.65 3.54
C SER A 141 -6.77 8.28 3.36
N VAL A 142 -7.70 9.23 3.56
CA VAL A 142 -9.15 8.97 3.44
C VAL A 142 -9.56 8.81 1.97
N ASP A 143 -9.04 9.68 1.09
CA ASP A 143 -9.34 9.65 -0.35
C ASP A 143 -8.86 8.34 -0.99
N VAL A 144 -7.62 7.95 -0.69
CA VAL A 144 -7.04 6.70 -1.21
C VAL A 144 -7.64 5.45 -0.53
N GLY A 145 -8.23 5.62 0.64
CA GLY A 145 -9.01 4.63 1.37
C GLY A 145 -10.41 4.37 0.78
N GLY A 146 -10.83 5.12 -0.25
CA GLY A 146 -12.09 4.91 -0.96
C GLY A 146 -13.17 5.95 -0.69
N VAL A 147 -12.84 7.08 -0.04
CA VAL A 147 -13.78 8.17 0.22
C VAL A 147 -13.22 9.47 -0.34
N GLY A 148 -13.58 9.81 -1.59
CA GLY A 148 -13.12 11.03 -2.25
C GLY A 148 -13.80 12.27 -1.72
N ILE A 149 -13.05 13.14 -1.04
CA ILE A 149 -13.57 14.41 -0.49
C ILE A 149 -13.28 15.54 -1.47
N VAL A 150 -14.33 16.08 -2.10
CA VAL A 150 -14.22 17.21 -3.04
C VAL A 150 -15.02 18.40 -2.50
N PRO A 151 -14.39 19.35 -1.80
CA PRO A 151 -15.10 20.41 -1.08
C PRO A 151 -15.63 21.52 -1.99
N VAL A 152 -15.10 21.64 -3.21
CA VAL A 152 -15.55 22.62 -4.20
C VAL A 152 -16.57 21.97 -5.11
N GLU A 153 -17.79 22.49 -5.11
CA GLU A 153 -18.91 21.95 -5.89
C GLU A 153 -18.60 21.89 -7.39
N GLU A 154 -17.96 22.93 -7.93
CA GLU A 154 -17.58 22.97 -9.34
C GLU A 154 -16.60 21.84 -9.71
N ASP A 155 -15.59 21.60 -8.86
CA ASP A 155 -14.64 20.51 -9.05
C ASP A 155 -15.33 19.15 -8.94
N PHE A 156 -16.26 18.99 -8.00
CA PHE A 156 -17.03 17.76 -7.84
C PHE A 156 -17.84 17.45 -9.10
N ASN A 157 -18.52 18.45 -9.67
CA ASN A 157 -19.32 18.29 -10.87
C ASN A 157 -18.47 18.02 -12.13
N ARG A 158 -17.21 18.48 -12.14
CA ARG A 158 -16.26 18.28 -13.26
C ARG A 158 -15.43 17.00 -13.13
N LEU A 159 -15.37 16.39 -11.96
CA LEU A 159 -14.56 15.20 -11.72
C LEU A 159 -15.16 13.98 -12.42
N THR A 160 -14.40 13.35 -13.32
CA THR A 160 -14.78 12.09 -13.98
C THR A 160 -13.95 10.93 -13.44
N PRO A 161 -14.40 9.67 -13.61
CA PRO A 161 -13.60 8.50 -13.24
C PRO A 161 -12.21 8.48 -13.89
N GLU A 162 -12.11 8.90 -15.15
CA GLU A 162 -10.86 8.96 -15.91
C GLU A 162 -9.92 10.01 -15.33
N ALA A 163 -10.44 11.20 -15.03
CA ALA A 163 -9.68 12.26 -14.38
C ALA A 163 -9.16 11.81 -12.99
N LEU A 164 -10.00 11.12 -12.22
CA LEU A 164 -9.61 10.59 -10.91
C LEU A 164 -8.52 9.52 -11.04
N GLN A 165 -8.66 8.62 -12.01
CA GLN A 165 -7.67 7.58 -12.31
C GLN A 165 -6.32 8.18 -12.73
N GLU A 166 -6.32 9.20 -13.60
CA GLU A 166 -5.13 9.95 -13.99
C GLU A 166 -4.46 10.58 -12.77
N MET A 167 -5.22 11.34 -11.98
CA MET A 167 -4.71 12.01 -10.78
C MET A 167 -4.10 11.03 -9.78
N PHE A 168 -4.73 9.88 -9.55
CA PHE A 168 -4.21 8.88 -8.63
C PHE A 168 -2.97 8.19 -9.21
N THR A 169 -2.97 7.83 -10.49
CA THR A 169 -1.82 7.20 -11.16
C THR A 169 -0.57 8.08 -11.10
N GLU A 170 -0.72 9.40 -11.18
CA GLU A 170 0.39 10.34 -10.99
C GLU A 170 0.95 10.38 -9.56
N VAL A 171 0.12 10.07 -8.56
CA VAL A 171 0.45 10.16 -7.14
C VAL A 171 1.14 8.90 -6.64
N PHE A 172 0.77 7.73 -7.13
CA PHE A 172 1.34 6.45 -6.69
C PHE A 172 2.67 6.12 -7.37
N ILE A 173 3.43 5.23 -6.74
CA ILE A 173 4.66 4.68 -7.34
C ILE A 173 4.37 3.76 -8.54
N SER A 174 5.42 3.38 -9.27
CA SER A 174 5.29 2.39 -10.34
C SER A 174 5.16 0.96 -9.80
N ARG A 175 4.66 0.05 -10.65
CA ARG A 175 4.57 -1.39 -10.35
C ARG A 175 5.95 -2.00 -10.08
N GLU A 176 6.96 -1.58 -10.83
CA GLU A 176 8.33 -2.06 -10.73
C GLU A 176 8.93 -1.69 -9.37
N LEU A 177 8.67 -0.47 -8.90
CA LEU A 177 9.10 -0.03 -7.58
C LEU A 177 8.38 -0.80 -6.46
N LEU A 178 7.07 -1.07 -6.61
CA LEU A 178 6.32 -1.91 -5.67
C LEU A 178 6.90 -3.33 -5.58
N ALA A 179 7.22 -3.94 -6.72
CA ALA A 179 7.80 -5.28 -6.77
C ALA A 179 9.16 -5.35 -6.07
N ARG A 180 9.95 -4.27 -6.08
CA ARG A 180 11.24 -4.20 -5.39
C ARG A 180 11.12 -4.10 -3.87
N LEU A 181 9.95 -3.76 -3.31
CA LEU A 181 9.73 -3.62 -1.87
C LEU A 181 9.51 -4.94 -1.15
N LEU A 182 9.03 -5.96 -1.85
CA LEU A 182 8.95 -7.34 -1.35
C LEU A 182 10.28 -8.09 -1.55
#